data_AF-A0AAJ7BN05-F1
#
_entry.id   AF-A0AAJ7BN05-F1
#
_cell.length_a   1.000
_cell.length_b   1.000
_cell.length_c   1.000
_cell.angle_alpha   90.00
_cell.angle_beta   90.00
_cell.angle_gamma   90.00
#
_symmetry.space_group_name_H-M   'P 1'
#
loop_
_entity.id
_entity.type
_entity.pdbx_description
1 polymer ?
#
loop_
_entity_poly.entity_id
_entity_poly.type
_entity_poly.pdbx_seq_one_letter_code
_entity_poly.pdbx_strand_id
1 'polypeptide(L)'
;MSNLVTVLRNPYPIPDISREGIWVSHGPVLGENVSVNDRRWYARLKPHERLFAHHTLNSIRKDHRLIRPKVPQDSLDLALSSIYKHDADTLVPKTYVPMQPETLGKETWRVLRNQIKTYSKPPSLLGHPVKYARPYQTEDVASNVRKGIIQRIHPSSVKLAIEGPHTDQTNPGYSRKVDGTFYSI
;
A
#
# COMPACT_ATOMS: atom_id res chain seq x y z
N MET A 1 -3.89 11.62 1.95
CA MET A 1 -2.99 10.69 1.24
C MET A 1 -3.05 9.36 1.95
N SER A 2 -3.60 8.32 1.33
CA SER A 2 -3.65 6.97 1.90
C SER A 2 -2.26 6.33 1.83
N ASN A 3 -1.77 5.81 2.96
CA ASN A 3 -0.55 5.01 2.98
C ASN A 3 -0.79 3.69 2.26
N LEU A 4 0.15 3.25 1.43
CA LEU A 4 0.09 1.93 0.83
C LEU A 4 0.44 0.89 1.91
N VAL A 5 -0.43 -0.11 2.07
CA VAL A 5 -0.22 -1.21 3.01
C VAL A 5 0.20 -2.44 2.24
N THR A 6 1.45 -2.84 2.41
CA THR A 6 1.96 -4.09 1.83
C THR A 6 2.06 -5.14 2.92
N VAL A 7 1.49 -6.32 2.67
CA VAL A 7 1.55 -7.46 3.60
C VAL A 7 2.69 -8.36 3.18
N LEU A 8 3.71 -8.49 4.04
CA LEU A 8 4.89 -9.32 3.81
C LEU A 8 4.91 -10.48 4.81
N ARG A 9 5.49 -11.63 4.41
CA ARG A 9 5.79 -12.70 5.36
C ARG A 9 6.79 -12.17 6.39
N ASN A 10 6.56 -12.50 7.67
CA ASN A 10 7.45 -12.09 8.74
C ASN A 10 8.86 -12.71 8.56
N PRO A 11 9.93 -11.90 8.48
CA PRO A 11 11.30 -12.40 8.37
C PRO A 11 11.97 -12.64 9.74
N TYR A 12 11.41 -12.13 10.84
CA TYR A 12 11.95 -12.23 12.19
C TYR A 12 11.73 -13.62 12.79
N PRO A 13 12.52 -14.03 13.80
CA PRO A 13 12.38 -15.35 14.43
C PRO A 13 11.06 -15.52 15.19
N ILE A 14 10.43 -14.41 15.58
CA ILE A 14 9.20 -14.39 16.39
C ILE A 14 8.05 -13.75 15.59
N PRO A 15 6.86 -14.38 15.54
CA PRO A 15 5.64 -13.77 15.03
C PRO A 15 5.23 -12.52 15.82
N ASP A 16 4.69 -11.54 15.10
CA ASP A 16 4.05 -10.39 15.73
C ASP A 16 2.72 -10.84 16.38
N ILE A 17 2.71 -10.79 17.70
CA ILE A 17 1.58 -11.17 18.56
C ILE A 17 1.12 -10.03 19.47
N SER A 18 1.55 -8.80 19.17
CA SER A 18 1.20 -7.58 19.90
C SER A 18 -0.30 -7.38 20.11
N ARG A 19 -1.13 -7.97 19.23
CA ARG A 19 -2.60 -7.90 19.26
C ARG A 19 -3.26 -8.98 20.12
N GLU A 20 -2.61 -10.12 20.27
CA GLU A 20 -3.19 -11.30 20.95
C GLU A 20 -2.99 -11.25 22.46
N GLY A 21 -1.84 -10.74 22.90
CA GLY A 21 -1.45 -10.86 24.30
C GLY A 21 -0.18 -10.11 24.67
N ILE A 22 0.20 -10.27 25.94
CA ILE A 22 1.33 -9.60 26.59
C ILE A 22 2.22 -10.67 27.21
N TRP A 23 3.53 -10.50 27.11
CA TRP A 23 4.52 -11.38 27.74
C TRP A 23 4.67 -11.03 29.23
N VAL A 24 4.73 -12.06 30.08
CA VAL A 24 4.85 -11.89 31.55
C VAL A 24 6.30 -11.75 32.02
N SER A 25 7.19 -12.57 31.48
CA SER A 25 8.62 -12.62 31.84
C SER A 25 9.49 -12.05 30.71
N HIS A 26 10.79 -12.38 30.66
CA HIS A 26 11.80 -11.98 29.66
C HIS A 26 11.49 -12.26 28.16
N GLY A 27 10.22 -12.37 27.78
CA GLY A 27 9.77 -12.64 26.42
C GLY A 27 9.90 -14.12 26.05
N PRO A 28 9.77 -14.41 24.74
CA PRO A 28 9.97 -15.76 24.22
C PRO A 28 11.43 -16.19 24.40
N VAL A 29 11.64 -17.48 24.67
CA VAL A 29 13.00 -18.03 24.71
C VAL A 29 13.59 -18.02 23.31
N LEU A 30 14.66 -17.26 23.15
CA LEU A 30 15.56 -17.33 22.01
C LEU A 30 16.90 -17.87 22.51
N GLY A 31 17.62 -18.61 21.65
CA GLY A 31 19.00 -18.98 21.95
C GLY A 31 19.87 -17.71 22.10
N GLU A 32 20.98 -17.82 22.84
CA GLU A 32 21.86 -16.68 23.17
C GLU A 32 22.34 -15.89 21.94
N ASN A 33 22.50 -16.57 20.81
CA ASN A 33 23.00 -16.00 19.56
C ASN A 33 21.92 -15.31 18.71
N VAL A 34 20.67 -15.22 19.18
CA VAL A 34 19.53 -14.74 18.38
C VAL A 34 18.89 -13.52 19.00
N SER A 35 18.87 -12.43 18.23
CA SER A 35 18.12 -11.22 18.58
C SER A 35 16.74 -11.21 17.91
N VAL A 36 15.73 -10.71 18.64
CA VAL A 36 14.34 -10.58 18.16
C VAL A 36 14.25 -9.71 16.91
N ASN A 37 15.07 -8.65 16.84
CA ASN A 37 14.99 -7.62 15.80
C ASN A 37 15.91 -7.91 14.60
N ASP A 38 16.65 -9.03 14.61
CA ASP A 38 17.53 -9.36 13.50
C ASP A 38 16.75 -10.00 12.34
N ARG A 39 16.69 -9.31 11.20
CA ARG A 39 16.04 -9.82 9.98
C ARG A 39 16.79 -10.99 9.36
N ARG A 40 18.10 -11.09 9.58
CA ARG A 40 18.99 -12.15 9.04
C ARG A 40 19.49 -13.10 10.12
N TRP A 41 18.70 -13.24 11.20
CA TRP A 41 19.00 -14.11 12.33
C TRP A 41 19.42 -15.54 11.93
N TYR A 42 18.81 -16.09 10.87
CA TYR A 42 19.05 -17.44 10.39
C TYR A 42 20.41 -17.66 9.70
N ALA A 43 21.11 -16.60 9.28
CA ALA A 43 22.27 -16.72 8.40
C ALA A 43 23.52 -17.24 9.12
N ARG A 44 23.65 -16.99 10.42
CA ARG A 44 24.84 -17.31 11.23
C ARG A 44 24.65 -18.54 12.12
N LEU A 45 23.47 -19.16 12.07
CA LEU A 45 23.07 -20.23 12.98
C LEU A 45 23.14 -21.60 12.32
N LYS A 46 23.47 -22.62 13.12
CA LYS A 46 23.39 -24.02 12.69
C LYS A 46 21.92 -24.44 12.49
N PRO A 47 21.63 -25.46 11.67
CA PRO A 47 20.25 -25.86 11.39
C PRO A 47 19.38 -26.15 12.62
N HIS A 48 19.93 -26.77 13.68
CA HIS A 48 19.19 -27.07 14.91
C HIS A 48 18.92 -25.81 15.75
N GLU A 49 19.87 -24.88 15.81
CA GLU A 49 19.67 -23.57 16.46
C GLU A 49 18.59 -22.77 15.75
N ARG A 50 18.54 -22.86 14.41
CA ARG A 50 17.47 -22.21 13.62
C ARG A 50 16.10 -22.78 13.94
N LEU A 51 16.00 -24.10 14.04
CA LEU A 51 14.76 -24.78 14.37
C LEU A 51 14.27 -24.39 15.76
N PHE A 52 15.18 -24.29 16.73
CA PHE A 52 14.88 -23.88 18.10
C PHE A 52 14.43 -22.41 18.19
N ALA A 53 15.14 -21.50 17.51
CA ALA A 53 14.89 -20.07 17.61
C ALA A 53 13.67 -19.58 16.79
N HIS A 54 13.26 -20.33 15.75
CA HIS A 54 12.14 -19.94 14.90
C HIS A 54 10.80 -20.36 15.50
N HIS A 55 10.10 -19.41 16.11
CA HIS A 55 8.78 -19.64 16.67
C HIS A 55 7.69 -19.53 15.62
N THR A 56 6.72 -20.43 15.68
CA THR A 56 5.47 -20.32 14.92
C THR A 56 4.39 -19.66 15.78
N LEU A 57 3.33 -19.14 15.15
CA LEU A 57 2.14 -18.65 15.88
C LEU A 57 1.59 -19.70 16.84
N ASN A 58 1.59 -20.98 16.43
CA ASN A 58 1.10 -22.06 17.27
C ASN A 58 2.04 -22.35 18.45
N SER A 59 3.35 -22.31 18.23
CA SER A 59 4.36 -22.49 19.30
C SER A 59 4.17 -21.44 20.40
N ILE A 60 4.12 -20.17 20.01
CA ILE A 60 3.99 -19.05 20.97
C ILE A 60 2.65 -19.04 21.69
N ARG A 61 1.55 -19.40 21.02
CA ARG A 61 0.23 -19.48 21.67
C ARG A 61 0.14 -20.56 22.76
N LYS A 62 1.01 -21.56 22.70
CA LYS A 62 1.13 -22.62 23.70
C LYS A 62 2.14 -22.27 24.80
N ASP A 63 2.91 -21.19 24.65
CA ASP A 63 3.84 -20.74 25.68
C ASP A 63 3.06 -20.15 26.86
N HIS A 64 3.31 -20.67 28.06
CA HIS A 64 2.68 -20.19 29.29
C HIS A 64 3.06 -18.74 29.64
N ARG A 65 4.18 -18.24 29.10
CA ARG A 65 4.66 -16.87 29.35
C ARG A 65 3.84 -15.82 28.61
N LEU A 66 2.99 -16.22 27.68
CA LEU A 66 2.11 -15.35 26.94
C LEU A 66 0.71 -15.33 27.55
N ILE A 67 0.32 -14.20 28.13
CA ILE A 67 -1.06 -13.98 28.59
C ILE A 67 -1.88 -13.43 27.43
N ARG A 68 -2.99 -14.10 27.10
CA ARG A 68 -3.91 -13.70 26.03
C ARG A 68 -5.31 -13.44 26.59
N PRO A 69 -5.60 -12.22 27.05
CA PRO A 69 -6.86 -11.93 27.77
C PRO A 69 -8.09 -11.94 26.87
N LYS A 70 -7.92 -11.76 25.55
CA LYS A 70 -9.02 -11.66 24.58
C LYS A 70 -9.42 -13.01 23.96
N VAL A 71 -8.81 -14.10 24.40
CA VAL A 71 -9.11 -15.44 23.89
C VAL A 71 -10.47 -15.88 24.45
N PRO A 72 -11.43 -16.31 23.60
CA PRO A 72 -12.68 -16.96 24.02
C PRO A 72 -12.42 -18.13 24.97
N GLN A 73 -13.16 -18.22 26.06
CA GLN A 73 -12.95 -19.28 27.06
C GLN A 73 -13.68 -20.57 26.68
N ASP A 74 -14.84 -20.45 26.01
CA ASP A 74 -15.66 -21.58 25.62
C ASP A 74 -16.13 -21.48 24.15
N SER A 75 -16.94 -22.46 23.73
CA SER A 75 -17.51 -22.51 22.39
C SER A 75 -18.58 -21.43 22.16
N LEU A 76 -19.25 -20.96 23.21
CA LEU A 76 -20.29 -19.95 23.11
C LEU A 76 -19.65 -18.58 22.83
N ASP A 77 -18.61 -18.20 23.56
CA ASP A 77 -17.81 -17.00 23.33
C ASP A 77 -17.27 -16.96 21.90
N LEU A 78 -16.78 -18.10 21.40
CA LEU A 78 -16.31 -18.23 20.02
C LEU A 78 -17.45 -18.03 19.01
N ALA A 79 -18.65 -18.53 19.29
CA ALA A 79 -19.81 -18.33 18.43
C ALA A 79 -20.28 -16.86 18.47
N LEU A 80 -20.29 -16.23 19.64
CA LEU A 80 -20.65 -14.84 19.84
C LEU A 80 -19.65 -13.87 19.17
N SER A 81 -18.39 -14.26 19.00
CA SER A 81 -17.40 -13.46 18.26
C SER A 81 -17.53 -13.53 16.74
N SER A 82 -18.42 -14.38 16.21
CA SER A 82 -18.59 -14.56 14.77
C SER A 82 -19.30 -13.37 14.11
N ILE A 83 -19.14 -13.27 12.79
CA ILE A 83 -19.87 -12.28 11.98
C ILE A 83 -21.21 -12.87 11.59
N TYR A 84 -22.28 -12.14 11.93
CA TYR A 84 -23.63 -12.36 11.42
C TYR A 84 -23.96 -11.32 10.34
N LYS A 85 -24.45 -11.76 9.18
CA LYS A 85 -25.00 -10.88 8.14
C LYS A 85 -26.48 -11.21 7.94
N HIS A 86 -27.36 -10.38 8.49
CA HIS A 86 -28.80 -10.62 8.47
C HIS A 86 -29.35 -10.95 7.07
N ASP A 87 -28.96 -10.17 6.07
CA ASP A 87 -29.45 -10.32 4.69
C ASP A 87 -29.06 -11.64 4.02
N ALA A 88 -27.92 -12.23 4.40
CA ALA A 88 -27.38 -13.46 3.81
C ALA A 88 -27.60 -14.71 4.69
N ASP A 89 -27.67 -14.53 6.01
CA ASP A 89 -27.74 -15.58 7.01
C ASP A 89 -29.16 -15.75 7.59
N THR A 90 -30.19 -15.60 6.76
CA THR A 90 -31.59 -15.84 7.15
C THR A 90 -31.94 -17.32 7.01
N LEU A 91 -32.45 -17.96 8.07
CA LEU A 91 -32.90 -19.37 8.11
C LEU A 91 -31.83 -20.42 7.74
N VAL A 92 -30.57 -20.16 8.11
CA VAL A 92 -29.46 -21.07 7.81
C VAL A 92 -29.62 -22.42 8.55
N PRO A 93 -29.30 -23.57 7.93
CA PRO A 93 -29.38 -24.87 8.60
C PRO A 93 -28.48 -24.95 9.84
N LYS A 94 -28.82 -25.87 10.76
CA LYS A 94 -28.02 -26.13 11.98
C LYS A 94 -26.57 -26.53 11.71
N THR A 95 -26.27 -27.00 10.50
CA THR A 95 -24.92 -27.37 10.05
C THR A 95 -24.06 -26.17 9.67
N TYR A 96 -24.61 -24.95 9.70
CA TYR A 96 -23.87 -23.75 9.36
C TYR A 96 -22.75 -23.47 10.36
N VAL A 97 -21.56 -23.21 9.82
CA VAL A 97 -20.39 -22.90 10.63
C VAL A 97 -20.29 -21.37 10.78
N PRO A 98 -20.32 -20.83 12.00
CA PRO A 98 -20.20 -19.40 12.23
C PRO A 98 -18.85 -18.87 11.72
N MET A 99 -18.90 -17.87 10.85
CA MET A 99 -17.72 -17.30 10.21
C MET A 99 -17.04 -16.28 11.12
N GLN A 100 -15.76 -16.51 11.44
CA GLN A 100 -15.00 -15.60 12.28
C GLN A 100 -14.53 -14.37 11.50
N PRO A 101 -14.49 -13.18 12.12
CA PRO A 101 -14.16 -11.92 11.47
C PRO A 101 -12.81 -11.91 10.75
N GLU A 102 -11.81 -12.62 11.28
CA GLU A 102 -10.47 -12.70 10.70
C GLU A 102 -10.45 -13.44 9.37
N THR A 103 -11.39 -14.38 9.19
CA THR A 103 -11.52 -15.15 7.94
C THR A 103 -12.03 -14.27 6.81
N LEU A 104 -12.80 -13.23 7.14
CA LEU A 104 -13.29 -12.21 6.22
C LEU A 104 -12.30 -11.04 6.05
N GLY A 105 -11.07 -11.19 6.52
CA GLY A 105 -10.02 -10.18 6.43
C GLY A 105 -10.19 -9.01 7.39
N LYS A 106 -11.14 -9.08 8.34
CA LYS A 106 -11.27 -8.06 9.38
C LYS A 106 -10.18 -8.24 10.44
N GLU A 107 -9.72 -7.12 10.93
CA GLU A 107 -8.66 -7.05 11.92
C GLU A 107 -9.23 -7.17 13.34
N THR A 108 -8.91 -8.26 14.05
CA THR A 108 -9.32 -8.47 15.46
C THR A 108 -8.12 -8.74 16.39
N TRP A 109 -8.34 -9.33 17.55
CA TRP A 109 -7.25 -9.73 18.45
C TRP A 109 -6.41 -10.88 17.89
N ARG A 110 -7.00 -11.82 17.12
CA ARG A 110 -6.34 -13.03 16.64
C ARG A 110 -5.60 -12.81 15.32
N VAL A 111 -4.35 -13.27 15.23
CA VAL A 111 -3.52 -13.19 14.02
C VAL A 111 -3.53 -14.52 13.28
N LEU A 112 -4.19 -14.61 12.11
CA LEU A 112 -4.28 -15.90 11.39
C LEU A 112 -2.98 -16.31 10.68
N ARG A 113 -2.20 -15.34 10.19
CA ARG A 113 -1.00 -15.58 9.38
C ARG A 113 0.18 -14.81 9.94
N ASN A 114 1.37 -15.42 9.94
CA ASN A 114 2.61 -14.77 10.38
C ASN A 114 3.09 -13.77 9.31
N GLN A 115 2.46 -12.61 9.28
CA GLN A 115 2.67 -11.55 8.30
C GLN A 115 2.79 -10.20 9.01
N ILE A 116 3.59 -9.31 8.43
CA ILE A 116 3.82 -7.96 8.92
C ILE A 116 3.26 -6.97 7.90
N LYS A 117 2.56 -5.96 8.40
CA LYS A 117 2.13 -4.82 7.60
C LYS A 117 3.27 -3.82 7.51
N THR A 118 3.72 -3.54 6.29
CA THR A 118 4.66 -2.45 6.03
C THR A 118 3.89 -1.29 5.42
N TYR A 119 4.02 -0.12 6.04
CA TYR A 119 3.42 1.12 5.56
C TYR A 119 4.50 1.87 4.78
N SER A 120 4.30 2.02 3.48
CA SER A 120 5.12 2.92 2.67
C SER A 120 4.37 4.21 2.40
N LYS A 121 5.12 5.32 2.37
CA LYS A 121 4.58 6.56 1.83
C LYS A 121 4.22 6.29 0.37
N PRO A 122 3.08 6.80 -0.14
CA PRO A 122 2.79 6.72 -1.55
C PRO A 122 3.98 7.31 -2.33
N PRO A 123 4.34 6.74 -3.49
CA PRO A 123 5.39 7.30 -4.30
C PRO A 123 5.08 8.78 -4.55
N SER A 124 6.12 9.63 -4.47
CA SER A 124 5.95 11.03 -4.88
C SER A 124 5.42 11.04 -6.31
N LEU A 125 4.40 11.85 -6.58
CA LEU A 125 3.88 12.00 -7.93
C LEU A 125 5.04 12.47 -8.81
N LEU A 126 5.52 11.60 -9.72
CA LEU A 126 6.48 12.00 -10.75
C LEU A 126 5.75 12.95 -11.71
N GLY A 127 5.94 14.23 -11.49
CA GLY A 127 5.28 15.28 -12.26
C GLY A 127 5.35 16.58 -11.49
N HIS A 128 6.41 17.36 -11.71
CA HIS A 128 6.31 18.78 -11.42
C HIS A 128 5.16 19.33 -12.27
N PRO A 129 4.26 20.18 -11.74
CA PRO A 129 3.28 20.84 -12.59
C PRO A 129 4.06 21.54 -13.70
N VAL A 130 3.75 21.24 -14.96
CA VAL A 130 4.30 21.96 -16.11
C VAL A 130 3.83 23.39 -15.95
N LYS A 131 4.70 24.25 -15.42
CA LYS A 131 4.44 25.68 -15.32
C LYS A 131 4.59 26.24 -16.72
N TYR A 132 3.49 26.26 -17.48
CA TYR A 132 3.41 27.08 -18.67
C TYR A 132 3.58 28.54 -18.21
N ALA A 133 4.64 29.20 -18.66
CA ALA A 133 4.77 30.64 -18.49
C ALA A 133 3.54 31.28 -19.14
N ARG A 134 2.70 31.97 -18.36
CA ARG A 134 1.59 32.72 -18.94
C ARG A 134 2.19 33.76 -19.88
N PRO A 135 1.76 33.86 -21.15
CA PRO A 135 2.10 35.00 -21.96
C PRO A 135 1.58 36.25 -21.24
N TYR A 136 2.46 37.22 -21.10
CA TYR A 136 2.21 38.51 -20.49
C TYR A 136 1.04 39.17 -21.25
N GLN A 137 -0.15 39.22 -20.66
CA GLN A 137 -1.18 40.13 -21.14
C GLN A 137 -0.81 41.51 -20.58
N THR A 138 -0.23 42.32 -21.46
CA THR A 138 0.22 43.68 -21.19
C THR A 138 -0.98 44.62 -21.07
N GLU A 139 -1.76 44.51 -20.02
CA GLU A 139 -2.72 45.56 -19.65
C GLU A 139 -2.72 45.71 -18.14
N ASP A 140 -1.65 46.31 -17.60
CA ASP A 140 -1.70 47.04 -16.34
C ASP A 140 -0.51 48.01 -16.32
N VAL A 141 -0.84 49.27 -16.59
CA VAL A 141 0.01 50.44 -16.44
C VAL A 141 0.30 50.63 -14.95
N ALA A 142 1.56 50.96 -14.64
CA ALA A 142 2.06 51.37 -13.33
C ALA A 142 2.34 50.27 -12.29
N SER A 143 3.54 49.69 -12.36
CA SER A 143 4.47 49.55 -11.21
C SER A 143 5.65 48.64 -11.55
N ASN A 144 6.87 49.19 -11.58
CA ASN A 144 8.17 48.51 -11.41
C ASN A 144 8.25 47.00 -11.72
N VAL A 145 8.00 46.62 -12.98
CA VAL A 145 8.00 45.21 -13.38
C VAL A 145 9.42 44.72 -13.63
N ARG A 146 9.88 43.80 -12.77
CA ARG A 146 11.06 42.96 -13.01
C ARG A 146 10.91 42.30 -14.38
N LYS A 147 11.80 42.63 -15.32
CA LYS A 147 11.94 41.96 -16.63
C LYS A 147 11.76 40.45 -16.45
N GLY A 148 10.69 39.92 -17.02
CA GLY A 148 10.41 38.49 -17.05
C GLY A 148 11.55 37.71 -17.69
N ILE A 149 11.67 36.44 -17.31
CA ILE A 149 12.68 35.50 -17.80
C ILE A 149 12.58 35.42 -19.33
N ILE A 150 13.61 35.93 -20.02
CA ILE A 150 13.82 35.72 -21.44
C ILE A 150 14.06 34.22 -21.62
N GLN A 151 13.21 33.53 -22.39
CA GLN A 151 13.42 32.13 -22.71
C GLN A 151 14.79 31.97 -23.38
N ARG A 152 15.70 31.22 -22.75
CA ARG A 152 17.00 30.87 -23.37
C ARG A 152 16.75 29.72 -24.35
N ILE A 153 16.44 30.08 -25.60
CA ILE A 153 16.29 29.11 -26.69
C ILE A 153 17.69 28.63 -27.08
N HIS A 154 17.89 27.31 -27.14
CA HIS A 154 19.16 26.72 -27.56
C HIS A 154 19.42 27.03 -29.05
N PRO A 155 20.65 27.37 -29.49
CA PRO A 155 20.93 27.75 -30.87
C PRO A 155 20.60 26.68 -31.92
N SER A 156 20.46 25.41 -31.51
CA SER A 156 20.00 24.32 -32.38
C SER A 156 18.48 24.08 -32.37
N SER A 157 17.71 24.94 -31.70
CA SER A 157 16.25 24.83 -31.64
C SER A 157 15.64 25.40 -32.91
N VAL A 158 15.24 24.55 -33.85
CA VAL A 158 14.58 24.94 -35.09
C VAL A 158 13.05 24.95 -34.88
N LYS A 159 12.40 26.06 -35.21
CA LYS A 159 10.93 26.17 -35.19
C LYS A 159 10.36 25.42 -36.40
N LEU A 160 9.85 24.20 -36.18
CA LEU A 160 9.30 23.33 -37.23
C LEU A 160 7.81 23.56 -37.53
N ALA A 161 7.15 24.45 -36.78
CA ALA A 161 5.76 24.79 -37.03
C ALA A 161 5.66 25.71 -38.25
N ILE A 162 4.92 25.28 -39.28
CA ILE A 162 4.57 26.12 -40.43
C ILE A 162 3.60 27.18 -39.92
N GLU A 163 4.08 28.40 -39.72
CA GLU A 163 3.24 29.54 -39.34
C GLU A 163 2.54 30.11 -40.58
N GLY A 164 1.37 29.55 -40.88
CA GLY A 164 0.44 30.04 -41.89
C GLY A 164 -1.00 29.86 -41.39
N PRO A 165 -1.98 30.53 -42.01
CA PRO A 165 -3.39 30.33 -41.67
C PRO A 165 -3.77 28.86 -41.90
N HIS A 166 -3.95 28.13 -40.80
CA HIS A 166 -4.46 26.76 -40.81
C HIS A 166 -5.98 26.82 -40.99
N THR A 167 -6.41 26.99 -42.23
CA THR A 167 -7.81 26.80 -42.62
C THR A 167 -7.99 25.39 -43.16
N ASP A 168 -9.22 24.90 -43.16
CA ASP A 168 -9.57 23.54 -43.64
C ASP A 168 -9.15 23.27 -45.10
N GLN A 169 -8.75 24.31 -45.85
CA GLN A 169 -8.25 24.23 -47.23
C GLN A 169 -6.72 24.14 -47.37
N THR A 170 -5.92 24.52 -46.37
CA THR A 170 -4.44 24.61 -46.54
C THR A 170 -3.70 23.31 -46.22
N ASN A 171 -4.39 22.26 -45.77
CA ASN A 171 -3.77 20.95 -45.50
C ASN A 171 -4.58 19.76 -46.08
N PRO A 172 -4.73 19.69 -47.42
CA PRO A 172 -5.43 18.59 -48.09
C PRO A 172 -4.58 17.32 -48.02
N GLY A 173 -4.62 16.61 -46.89
CA GLY A 173 -3.94 15.31 -46.76
C GLY A 173 -3.65 14.85 -45.33
N TYR A 174 -3.63 15.75 -44.35
CA TYR A 174 -3.26 15.38 -42.97
C TYR A 174 -4.41 15.47 -41.96
N SER A 175 -5.42 16.31 -42.20
CA SER A 175 -6.58 16.42 -41.31
C SER A 175 -7.76 15.59 -41.82
N ARG A 176 -8.36 14.79 -40.93
CA ARG A 176 -9.63 14.12 -41.17
C ARG A 176 -10.77 14.97 -40.63
N LYS A 177 -11.93 14.90 -41.28
CA LYS A 177 -13.17 15.42 -40.68
C LYS A 177 -13.50 14.61 -39.41
N VAL A 178 -14.41 15.14 -38.59
CA VAL A 178 -14.90 14.46 -37.36
C VAL A 178 -15.50 13.07 -37.64
N ASP A 179 -16.00 12.84 -38.84
CA ASP A 179 -16.51 11.56 -39.35
C ASP A 179 -15.42 10.65 -39.98
N GLY A 180 -14.16 11.07 -39.98
CA GLY A 180 -13.02 10.27 -40.44
C GLY A 180 -12.77 10.31 -41.95
N THR A 181 -13.62 10.97 -42.73
CA THR A 181 -13.43 11.18 -44.17
C THR A 181 -12.41 12.29 -44.47
N PHE A 182 -11.82 12.25 -45.67
CA PHE A 182 -10.88 13.29 -46.13
C PHE A 182 -11.65 14.53 -46.60
N TYR A 183 -11.05 15.71 -46.43
CA TYR A 183 -11.50 16.91 -47.11
C TYR A 183 -11.14 16.79 -48.59
N SER A 184 -12.15 16.79 -49.46
CA SER A 184 -11.97 16.89 -50.91
C SER A 184 -11.79 18.36 -51.30
N ILE A 185 -10.97 18.60 -52.33
CA ILE A 185 -10.93 19.89 -53.03
C ILE A 185 -12.19 20.01 -53.89
#